data_AF-A0A9W4TFV0-F1
#
_entry.id   AF-A0A9W4TFV0-F1
#
_cell.length_a   1.000
_cell.length_b   1.000
_cell.length_c   1.000
_cell.angle_alpha   90.00
_cell.angle_beta   90.00
_cell.angle_gamma   90.00
#
_symmetry.space_group_name_H-M   'P 1'
#
loop_
_entity.id
_entity.type
_entity.pdbx_description
1 polymer ?
#
loop_
_entity_poly.entity_id
_entity_poly.type
_entity_poly.pdbx_seq_one_letter_code
_entity_poly.pdbx_strand_id
1 'polypeptide(L)' 'MIKINYKIQFVLFVICLFFIGIGIFETLDEGLKTGIGLFWQISHFVPFLMAAIIFGNNIYSKRIEKFKK' A
#
# COMPACT_ATOMS: atom_id res chain seq x y z
N MET A 1 -1.65 12.69 -11.36
CA MET A 1 -0.47 12.75 -10.47
C MET A 1 -0.85 13.56 -9.23
N ILE A 2 -0.86 12.94 -8.05
CA ILE A 2 -1.23 13.66 -6.81
C ILE A 2 -0.12 14.67 -6.50
N LYS A 3 -0.47 15.96 -6.42
CA LYS A 3 0.45 17.07 -6.13
C LYS A 3 0.83 17.10 -4.63
N ILE A 4 1.43 16.03 -4.13
CA ILE A 4 2.01 15.97 -2.77
C ILE A 4 3.53 15.96 -2.88
N ASN A 5 4.19 16.51 -1.86
CA ASN A 5 5.65 16.49 -1.73
C ASN A 5 6.17 15.04 -1.78
N TYR A 6 7.19 14.78 -2.60
CA TYR A 6 7.76 13.45 -2.79
C TYR A 6 8.21 12.79 -1.48
N LYS A 7 8.79 13.56 -0.55
CA LYS A 7 9.18 13.04 0.77
C LYS A 7 7.99 12.54 1.58
N ILE A 8 6.88 13.29 1.55
CA ILE A 8 5.63 12.92 2.23
C ILE A 8 5.00 11.69 1.55
N GLN A 9 5.01 11.62 0.21
CA GLN A 9 4.54 10.44 -0.52
C GLN A 9 5.33 9.19 -0.15
N PHE A 10 6.65 9.31 0.02
CA PHE A 10 7.50 8.19 0.46
C PHE A 10 7.13 7.73 1.88
N VAL A 11 6.93 8.66 2.81
CA VAL A 11 6.49 8.31 4.17
C VAL A 11 5.13 7.61 4.15
N LEU A 12 4.16 8.16 3.40
CA LEU A 12 2.84 7.54 3.24
C LEU A 12 2.93 6.14 2.61
N PHE A 13 3.82 5.95 1.63
CA PHE A 13 4.08 4.66 1.03
C PHE A 13 4.60 3.64 2.05
N VAL A 14 5.58 4.01 2.87
CA VAL A 14 6.12 3.15 3.94
C VAL A 14 5.03 2.79 4.95
N ILE A 15 4.20 3.75 5.35
CA ILE A 15 3.06 3.51 6.26
C ILE A 15 2.08 2.51 5.64
N CYS A 16 1.76 2.62 4.35
CA CYS A 16 0.89 1.66 3.67
C CYS A 16 1.48 0.25 3.69
N LEU A 17 2.78 0.10 3.42
CA LEU A 17 3.47 -1.20 3.49
C LEU A 17 3.43 -1.81 4.90
N PHE A 18 3.56 -0.98 5.94
CA PHE A 18 3.47 -1.42 7.33
C PHE A 18 2.10 -2.02 7.64
N PHE A 19 1.00 -1.33 7.28
CA PHE A 19 -0.36 -1.84 7.49
C PHE A 19 -0.68 -3.08 6.66
N ILE A 20 -0.17 -3.18 5.43
CA ILE A 20 -0.27 -4.41 4.63
C ILE A 20 0.44 -5.56 5.36
N GLY A 21 1.63 -5.32 5.89
CA GLY A 21 2.37 -6.29 6.68
C GLY A 21 1.59 -6.79 7.91
N ILE A 22 0.94 -5.88 8.64
CA ILE A 22 0.06 -6.24 9.76
C ILE A 22 -1.12 -7.09 9.28
N GLY A 23 -1.81 -6.68 8.20
CA GLY A 23 -2.94 -7.45 7.67
C GLY A 23 -2.54 -8.86 7.23
N ILE A 24 -1.35 -9.01 6.64
CA ILE A 24 -0.80 -10.33 6.28
C ILE A 24 -0.45 -11.14 7.54
N PHE A 25 0.16 -10.52 8.55
CA PHE A 25 0.49 -11.19 9.80
C PHE A 25 -0.77 -11.69 10.53
N GLU A 26 -1.80 -10.84 10.63
CA GLU A 26 -3.09 -11.16 11.25
C GLU A 26 -3.83 -12.26 10.46
N THR A 27 -3.75 -12.25 9.13
CA THR A 27 -4.30 -13.34 8.30
C THR A 27 -3.58 -14.67 8.44
N LEU A 28 -2.26 -14.65 8.66
CA LEU A 28 -1.48 -15.85 8.94
C LEU A 28 -1.78 -16.41 10.34
N ASP A 29 -1.97 -15.53 11.33
CA ASP A 29 -2.21 -15.90 12.74
C ASP A 29 -3.63 -16.42 12.97
N GLU A 30 -4.66 -15.71 12.46
CA GLU A 30 -6.07 -16.14 12.58
C GLU A 30 -6.43 -17.31 11.65
N GLY A 31 -5.58 -17.60 10.67
CA GLY A 31 -5.88 -18.51 9.58
C GLY A 31 -6.83 -17.90 8.53
N LEU A 32 -6.88 -18.54 7.36
CA LEU A 32 -7.70 -18.07 6.24
C LEU A 32 -9.17 -18.38 6.51
N LYS A 33 -9.98 -17.36 6.75
CA LYS A 33 -11.44 -17.52 6.91
C LYS A 33 -12.06 -17.98 5.58
N THR A 34 -13.29 -18.48 5.58
CA THR A 34 -13.98 -18.90 4.33
C THR A 34 -15.18 -18.00 4.03
N GLY A 35 -15.55 -17.92 2.74
CA GLY A 35 -16.70 -17.15 2.28
C GLY A 35 -16.63 -15.67 2.64
N ILE A 36 -17.70 -15.15 3.24
CA ILE A 36 -17.84 -13.73 3.61
C ILE A 36 -16.75 -13.30 4.63
N GLY A 37 -16.30 -14.19 5.51
CA GLY A 37 -15.25 -13.90 6.49
C GLY A 37 -13.91 -13.57 5.83
N LEU A 38 -13.61 -14.21 4.70
CA LEU A 38 -12.40 -13.99 3.91
C LEU A 38 -12.43 -12.59 3.25
N PHE A 39 -13.60 -12.18 2.75
CA PHE A 39 -13.79 -10.85 2.19
C PHE A 39 -13.57 -9.76 3.26
N TRP A 40 -14.15 -9.91 4.44
CA TRP A 40 -13.95 -8.98 5.55
C TRP A 40 -12.48 -8.88 5.98
N GLN A 41 -11.83 -10.04 6.11
CA GLN A 41 -10.43 -10.14 6.51
C GLN A 41 -9.48 -9.44 5.50
N ILE A 42 -9.73 -9.62 4.19
CA ILE A 42 -8.94 -8.97 3.14
C ILE A 42 -9.30 -7.47 2.99
N SER A 43 -10.58 -7.13 3.14
CA SER A 43 -11.06 -5.77 2.91
C SER A 43 -10.36 -4.72 3.77
N HIS A 44 -9.90 -5.07 4.98
CA HIS A 44 -9.21 -4.15 5.88
C HIS A 44 -7.89 -3.62 5.32
N PHE A 45 -7.14 -4.42 4.56
CA PHE A 45 -5.83 -4.00 4.04
C PHE A 45 -5.83 -3.61 2.55
N VAL A 46 -6.93 -3.87 1.83
CA VAL A 46 -7.10 -3.48 0.40
C VAL A 46 -6.93 -1.98 0.14
N PRO A 47 -7.47 -1.05 0.94
CA PRO A 47 -7.26 0.39 0.75
C PRO A 47 -5.77 0.77 0.81
N PHE A 48 -5.01 0.13 1.70
CA PHE A 48 -3.57 0.36 1.82
C PHE A 48 -2.81 -0.22 0.63
N LEU A 49 -3.25 -1.35 0.08
CA LEU A 49 -2.69 -1.91 -1.15
C LEU A 49 -2.86 -0.95 -2.34
N MET A 50 -4.07 -0.42 -2.54
CA MET A 50 -4.34 0.57 -3.58
C MET A 50 -3.53 1.85 -3.38
N ALA A 51 -3.46 2.35 -2.14
CA ALA A 51 -2.66 3.52 -1.81
C ALA A 51 -1.16 3.28 -2.07
N ALA A 52 -0.63 2.11 -1.69
CA ALA A 52 0.75 1.73 -1.93
C ALA A 52 1.07 1.70 -3.44
N ILE A 53 0.19 1.15 -4.28
CA ILE A 53 0.36 1.15 -5.74
C ILE A 53 0.41 2.59 -6.28
N ILE A 54 -0.51 3.45 -5.84
CA ILE A 54 -0.58 4.84 -6.29
C ILE A 54 0.67 5.62 -5.86
N PHE A 55 1.09 5.51 -4.60
CA PHE A 55 2.27 6.20 -4.10
C PHE A 55 3.56 5.65 -4.72
N GLY A 56 3.69 4.33 -4.85
CA GLY A 56 4.81 3.68 -5.51
C GLY A 56 4.95 4.13 -6.97
N ASN A 57 3.85 4.15 -7.74
CA ASN A 57 3.89 4.61 -9.12
C ASN A 57 4.25 6.10 -9.23
N ASN A 58 3.72 6.94 -8.35
CA ASN A 58 4.08 8.37 -8.32
C ASN A 58 5.56 8.60 -7.97
N ILE A 59 6.12 7.82 -7.03
CA ILE A 59 7.53 7.86 -6.64
C ILE A 59 8.42 7.41 -7.81
N TYR A 60 8.06 6.30 -8.45
CA TYR A 60 8.78 5.76 -9.61
C TYR A 60 8.76 6.72 -10.80
N SER A 61 7.61 7.29 -11.13
CA SER A 61 7.47 8.24 -12.23
C SER A 61 8.31 9.50 -12.00
N LYS A 62 8.31 10.07 -10.78
CA LYS A 62 9.18 11.20 -10.43
C LYS A 62 10.67 10.85 -10.48
N ARG A 63 11.04 9.61 -10.14
CA ARG A 63 12.41 9.13 -10.27
C ARG A 63 12.83 9.13 -11.75
N ILE A 64 12.02 8.56 -12.63
CA ILE A 64 12.29 8.56 -14.08
C ILE A 64 12.43 9.99 -14.62
N GLU A 65 11.53 10.91 -14.27
CA GLU A 65 11.63 12.31 -14.68
C GLU A 65 12.94 12.96 -14.26
N LYS A 66 13.44 12.65 -13.06
CA LYS A 66 14.73 13.16 -12.57
C LYS A 66 15.93 12.62 -13.37
N PHE A 67 15.88 11.38 -13.85
CA PHE A 67 16.95 10.77 -14.65
C PHE A 67 16.87 11.07 -16.15
N LYS A 68 15.74 11.63 -16.62
CA LYS A 68 15.54 12.03 -18.02
C LYS A 68 16.03 13.47 -18.29
N LYS A 69 16.41 14.20 -17.24
CA LYS A 69 17.06 15.52 -17.28
C LYS A 69 18.57 15.36 -17.12
#